data_AF-A0A8S3WF47-F1
#
_entry.id   AF-A0A8S3WF47-F1
#
_cell.length_a   1.000
_cell.length_b   1.000
_cell.length_c   1.000
_cell.angle_alpha   90.00
_cell.angle_beta   90.00
_cell.angle_gamma   90.00
#
_symmetry.space_group_name_H-M   'P 1'
#
loop_
_entity.id
_entity.type
_entity.pdbx_description
1 polymer ?
#
loop_
_entity_poly.entity_id
_entity_poly.type
_entity_poly.pdbx_seq_one_letter_code
_entity_poly.pdbx_strand_id
1 'polypeptide(L)'
;MSTSGHTVQQQQQLQQDLQNELTSTNQLLRLISIELQKIKHFTASGGELESNILKNASLIENLARLQHVDLQNLPSVARSRYEEGNGNMSP
;
A
#
# COMPACT_ATOMS: atom_id res chain seq x y z
N MET A 1 -45.82 37.07 24.68
CA MET A 1 -44.49 37.58 24.26
C MET A 1 -43.51 36.42 24.10
N SER A 2 -43.81 35.46 23.20
CA SER A 2 -43.11 34.15 23.19
C SER A 2 -42.45 33.83 21.85
N THR A 3 -42.66 34.64 20.82
CA THR A 3 -42.20 34.40 19.44
C THR A 3 -40.73 34.77 19.22
N SER A 4 -40.19 35.71 20.00
CA SER A 4 -38.79 36.13 19.92
C SER A 4 -37.81 35.12 20.52
N GLY A 5 -38.24 34.31 21.50
CA GLY A 5 -37.38 33.28 22.11
C GLY A 5 -37.13 32.07 21.20
N HIS A 6 -38.16 31.62 20.48
CA HIS A 6 -38.06 30.50 19.53
C HIS A 6 -37.22 30.83 18.30
N THR A 7 -37.28 32.06 17.80
CA THR A 7 -36.47 32.50 16.65
C THR A 7 -34.98 32.58 17.01
N VAL A 8 -34.65 33.05 18.22
CA VAL A 8 -33.27 33.05 18.71
C VAL A 8 -32.73 31.63 18.92
N GLN A 9 -33.53 30.71 19.48
CA GLN A 9 -33.13 29.31 19.66
C GLN A 9 -32.92 28.59 18.32
N GLN A 10 -33.80 28.77 17.34
CA GLN A 10 -33.62 28.21 15.99
C GLN A 10 -32.37 28.74 15.30
N GLN A 11 -32.08 30.04 15.46
CA GLN A 11 -30.90 30.65 14.86
C GLN A 11 -29.60 30.17 15.50
N GLN A 12 -29.59 29.93 16.82
CA GLN A 12 -28.46 29.31 17.52
C GLN A 12 -28.25 27.85 17.09
N GLN A 13 -29.32 27.07 16.97
CA GLN A 13 -29.24 25.70 16.49
C GLN A 13 -28.68 25.63 15.06
N LEU A 14 -29.17 26.47 14.15
CA LEU A 14 -28.68 26.53 12.78
C LEU A 14 -27.18 26.91 12.73
N GLN A 15 -26.74 27.85 13.57
CA GLN A 15 -25.32 28.20 13.65
C GLN A 15 -24.47 27.04 14.15
N GLN A 16 -24.95 26.27 15.13
CA GLN A 16 -24.25 25.10 15.63
C GLN A 16 -24.17 24.00 14.57
N ASP A 17 -25.27 23.74 13.86
CA ASP A 17 -25.32 22.73 12.81
C ASP A 17 -24.37 23.10 11.65
N LEU A 18 -24.33 24.37 11.25
CA LEU A 18 -23.39 24.86 10.24
C LEU A 18 -21.93 24.73 10.69
N GLN A 19 -21.62 25.03 11.95
CA GLN A 19 -20.26 24.86 12.49
C GLN A 19 -19.84 23.40 12.54
N ASN A 20 -20.75 22.51 12.93
CA ASN A 20 -20.52 21.07 12.94
C ASN A 20 -20.27 20.55 11.52
N GLU A 21 -21.11 20.93 10.57
CA GLU A 21 -20.98 20.50 9.18
C GLU A 21 -19.70 21.02 8.53
N LEU A 22 -19.34 22.28 8.79
CA LEU A 22 -18.09 22.88 8.30
C LEU A 22 -16.86 22.18 8.89
N THR A 23 -16.91 21.83 10.17
CA THR A 23 -15.82 21.11 10.85
C THR A 23 -15.68 19.70 10.28
N SER A 24 -16.80 18.98 10.15
CA SER A 24 -16.85 17.63 9.59
C SER A 24 -16.35 17.61 8.15
N THR A 25 -16.86 18.53 7.31
CA THR A 25 -16.46 18.65 5.90
C THR A 25 -14.97 18.95 5.76
N ASN A 26 -14.40 19.85 6.58
CA ASN A 26 -12.98 20.13 6.55
C ASN A 26 -12.12 18.91 6.95
N GLN A 27 -12.57 18.14 7.95
CA GLN A 27 -11.88 16.91 8.33
C GLN A 27 -11.92 15.88 7.20
N LEU A 28 -13.07 15.70 6.54
CA LEU A 28 -13.21 14.81 5.40
C LEU A 28 -12.31 15.25 4.23
N LEU A 29 -12.29 16.54 3.89
CA LEU A 29 -11.41 17.07 2.84
C LEU A 29 -9.93 16.83 3.16
N ARG A 30 -9.52 16.97 4.43
CA ARG A 30 -8.16 16.67 4.86
C ARG A 30 -7.83 15.19 4.68
N LEU A 31 -8.73 14.29 5.05
CA LEU A 31 -8.55 12.84 4.87
C LEU A 31 -8.45 12.49 3.38
N ILE A 32 -9.35 13.02 2.55
CA ILE A 32 -9.33 12.83 1.10
C ILE A 32 -8.00 13.31 0.52
N SER A 33 -7.50 14.48 0.94
CA SER A 33 -6.21 15.01 0.48
C SER A 33 -5.04 14.07 0.81
N ILE A 34 -5.02 13.49 2.02
CA ILE A 34 -4.00 12.53 2.43
C ILE A 34 -4.07 11.27 1.56
N GLU A 35 -5.26 10.72 1.32
CA GLU A 35 -5.42 9.54 0.47
C GLU A 35 -5.03 9.82 -0.99
N LEU A 36 -5.36 11.00 -1.51
CA LEU A 36 -4.92 11.41 -2.85
C LEU A 36 -3.41 11.53 -2.96
N GLN A 37 -2.72 12.01 -1.90
CA GLN A 37 -1.26 12.03 -1.86
C GLN A 37 -0.67 10.62 -1.86
N LYS A 38 -1.25 9.69 -1.12
CA LYS A 38 -0.83 8.28 -1.13
C LYS A 38 -1.00 7.65 -2.50
N ILE A 39 -2.18 7.83 -3.12
CA ILE A 39 -2.45 7.33 -4.48
C ILE A 39 -1.44 7.92 -5.46
N LYS A 40 -1.21 9.23 -5.41
CA LYS A 40 -0.23 9.90 -6.28
C LYS A 40 1.18 9.33 -6.12
N HIS A 41 1.61 9.03 -4.89
CA HIS A 41 2.92 8.43 -4.65
C HIS A 41 2.99 6.98 -5.15
N PHE A 42 1.94 6.20 -4.89
CA PHE A 42 1.84 4.81 -5.33
C PHE A 42 1.85 4.66 -6.86
N THR A 43 1.16 5.56 -7.57
CA THR A 43 1.04 5.56 -9.04
C THR A 43 2.04 6.45 -9.77
N ALA A 44 2.93 7.13 -9.05
CA ALA A 44 3.99 7.93 -9.67
C ALA A 44 4.88 7.04 -10.55
N SER A 45 5.50 7.64 -11.57
CA SER A 45 6.54 6.94 -12.34
C SER A 45 7.73 6.61 -11.44
N GLY A 46 8.23 5.38 -11.53
CA GLY A 46 9.19 4.80 -10.60
C GLY A 46 8.60 4.47 -9.22
N GLY A 47 7.29 4.69 -9.02
CA GLY A 47 6.58 4.39 -7.80
C GLY A 47 6.34 2.89 -7.60
N GLU A 48 5.66 2.57 -6.50
CA GLU A 48 5.45 1.19 -6.07
C GLU A 48 4.65 0.37 -7.09
N LEU A 49 3.64 0.97 -7.74
CA LEU A 49 2.85 0.29 -8.77
C LEU A 49 3.72 -0.16 -9.94
N GLU A 50 4.51 0.76 -10.52
CA GLU A 50 5.38 0.47 -11.66
C GLU A 50 6.46 -0.57 -11.27
N SER A 51 7.06 -0.41 -10.09
CA SER A 51 8.03 -1.38 -9.55
C SER A 51 7.44 -2.79 -9.45
N ASN A 52 6.20 -2.92 -8.95
CA ASN A 52 5.54 -4.20 -8.80
C ASN A 52 5.14 -4.81 -10.15
N ILE A 53 4.69 -4.00 -11.11
CA ILE A 53 4.42 -4.46 -12.48
C ILE A 53 5.70 -5.02 -13.12
N LEU A 54 6.82 -4.32 -13.00
CA LEU A 54 8.10 -4.76 -13.55
C LEU A 54 8.60 -6.07 -12.91
N LYS A 55 8.49 -6.19 -11.58
CA LYS A 55 8.82 -7.44 -10.87
C LYS A 55 7.97 -8.61 -11.36
N ASN A 56 6.65 -8.39 -11.47
CA ASN A 56 5.75 -9.43 -11.95
C ASN A 56 6.03 -9.83 -13.40
N ALA A 57 6.33 -8.87 -14.27
CA ALA A 57 6.73 -9.14 -15.65
C ALA A 57 7.99 -10.01 -15.70
N SER A 58 9.01 -9.70 -14.88
CA SER A 58 10.23 -10.51 -14.78
C SER A 58 9.96 -11.92 -14.25
N LEU A 59 9.09 -12.08 -13.26
CA LEU A 59 8.69 -13.40 -12.75
C LEU A 59 8.00 -14.23 -13.83
N ILE A 60 7.08 -13.63 -14.59
CA ILE A 60 6.39 -14.29 -15.70
C ILE A 60 7.40 -14.70 -16.78
N GLU A 61 8.36 -13.84 -17.12
CA GLU A 61 9.41 -14.17 -18.08
C GLU A 61 10.24 -15.38 -17.61
N ASN A 62 10.64 -15.41 -16.35
CA ASN A 62 11.37 -16.54 -15.77
C ASN A 62 10.57 -17.84 -15.79
N LEU A 63 9.28 -17.77 -15.47
CA LEU A 63 8.36 -18.91 -15.56
C LEU A 63 8.21 -19.41 -16.99
N ALA A 64 8.08 -18.50 -17.96
CA ALA A 64 8.02 -18.86 -19.37
C ALA A 64 9.31 -19.54 -19.82
N ARG A 65 10.48 -19.04 -19.41
CA ARG A 65 11.77 -19.70 -19.70
C ARG A 65 11.82 -21.11 -19.13
N LEU A 66 11.36 -21.33 -17.89
CA LEU A 66 11.30 -22.65 -17.26
C LEU A 66 10.38 -23.63 -17.99
N GLN A 67 9.26 -23.17 -18.58
CA GLN A 67 8.39 -24.04 -19.39
C GLN A 67 9.08 -24.57 -20.65
N HIS A 68 10.07 -23.85 -21.17
CA HIS A 68 10.84 -24.26 -22.35
C HIS A 68 12.11 -25.06 -21.98
N VAL A 69 12.36 -25.29 -20.69
CA VAL A 69 13.48 -26.13 -20.24
C VAL A 69 13.11 -27.59 -20.45
N ASP A 70 13.94 -28.30 -21.21
CA ASP A 70 13.83 -29.74 -21.38
C ASP A 70 14.23 -30.47 -20.09
N LEU A 71 13.20 -30.85 -19.31
CA LEU A 71 13.37 -31.55 -18.04
C LEU A 71 14.01 -32.94 -18.21
N GLN A 72 13.98 -33.53 -19.41
CA GLN A 72 14.56 -34.85 -19.68
C GLN A 72 16.08 -34.80 -19.88
N ASN A 73 16.62 -33.62 -20.21
CA ASN A 73 18.05 -33.40 -20.47
C ASN A 73 18.71 -32.47 -19.45
N LEU A 74 18.12 -32.33 -18.26
CA LEU A 74 18.70 -31.51 -17.20
C LEU A 74 20.03 -32.13 -16.70
N PRO A 75 21.11 -31.33 -16.60
CA PRO A 75 22.34 -31.81 -15.97
C PRO A 75 22.05 -32.20 -14.52
N SER A 76 22.57 -33.35 -14.07
CA SER A 76 22.43 -33.79 -12.68
C SER A 76 23.07 -32.77 -11.74
N VAL A 77 22.25 -32.10 -10.93
CA VAL A 77 22.75 -31.16 -9.92
C VAL A 77 23.21 -31.96 -8.70
N ALA A 78 24.52 -32.05 -8.50
CA ALA A 78 25.06 -32.61 -7.27
C ALA A 78 24.69 -31.69 -6.09
N ARG A 79 24.20 -32.26 -4.97
CA ARG A 79 24.03 -31.48 -3.74
C ARG A 79 25.41 -31.05 -3.26
N SER A 80 25.72 -29.76 -3.38
CA SER A 80 26.84 -29.18 -2.63
C SER A 80 26.51 -29.31 -1.15
N ARG A 81 27.23 -30.20 -0.44
CA ARG A 81 27.27 -30.16 1.02
C ARG A 81 27.98 -28.86 1.38
N TYR A 82 27.30 -27.99 2.11
CA TYR A 82 27.99 -26.94 2.87
C TYR A 82 28.85 -27.67 3.90
N GLU A 83 30.15 -27.79 3.66
CA GLU A 83 31.09 -28.13 4.73
C GLU A 83 31.26 -26.87 5.58
N GLU A 84 30.49 -26.80 6.67
CA GLU A 84 30.81 -25.92 7.80
C GLU A 84 32.18 -26.33 8.34
N GLY A 85 33.21 -25.58 7.98
CA GLY A 85 34.49 -25.63 8.65
C GLY A 85 34.32 -25.22 10.10
N ASN A 86 34.30 -26.20 11.01
CA ASN A 86 34.45 -25.94 12.43
C ASN A 86 35.78 -26.54 12.90
N GLY A 87 36.65 -25.65 13.39
CA GLY A 87 38.02 -25.95 13.73
C GLY A 87 38.19 -26.92 14.90
N ASN A 88 39.20 -27.78 14.74
CA ASN A 88 40.19 -28.15 15.74
C ASN A 88 39.72 -28.80 17.05
N MET A 89 39.94 -30.11 17.18
CA MET A 89 40.79 -30.67 18.26
C MET A 89 41.01 -32.18 18.08
N SER A 90 42.27 -32.58 18.00
CA SER A 90 42.75 -33.89 18.40
C SER A 90 43.96 -33.66 19.33
N PRO A 91 44.17 -34.56 20.31
CA PRO A 91 44.67 -34.26 21.65
C PRO A 91 46.11 -33.76 21.73
#